data_AF-F3C2D3-F1
#
_entry.id   AF-F3C2D3-F1
#
_cell.length_a   1.000
_cell.length_b   1.000
_cell.length_c   1.000
_cell.angle_alpha   90.00
_cell.angle_beta   90.00
_cell.angle_gamma   90.00
#
_symmetry.space_group_name_H-M   'P 1'
#
loop_
_entity.id
_entity.type
_entity.pdbx_description
1 polymer ?
#
loop_
_entity_poly.entity_id
_entity_poly.type
_entity_poly.pdbx_seq_one_letter_code
_entity_poly.pdbx_strand_id
1 'polypeptide(L)'
;MARAIWKGAISFGLVHIPVALVSATTSTSVDFDWLDKRSMDPVGYKRINKVTGKEVTSENIVKGVEYEKDRYVVLSEEEIRSAHPKSTQTIDIFAFVDSQQIPLQNIDTPYFLTPDKRCEKVYALLRETLVDTKKVALANVVLHTREHLAAVMPLESALVMVILRWPADVRELDKLELSDAVTDVQLNKSERDMAKRLVKDMSADWQPEQYRDTFQEKIMHLVKTKADEGEIEDVETDPAEEERKSADVIDLTDLLRRSLAGKGGASKGKASKPAAKENLLTRRGQAQAACSPQENQQSLLSQTETPDMAKPASEYTRKRNFAITSEPAESTRKGKSSSKAKALGFVIQKHDARNLHYDFRLELDGTLKSWAVPKGPSLDPKQKRLAVHVEDHPLDYADFEGSIPKGQYGGGDVIVWDRGVWQPHGDPQKKPMRKANSNLPWSARSSAATGR
;
A
#
# COMPACT_ATOMS: atom_id res chain seq x y z
N MET A 1 25.11 -3.40 -15.98
CA MET A 1 24.38 -4.36 -16.84
C MET A 1 23.09 -4.74 -16.13
N ALA A 2 21.96 -4.71 -16.83
CA ALA A 2 20.68 -5.09 -16.23
C ALA A 2 20.71 -6.57 -15.80
N ARG A 3 20.32 -6.83 -14.56
CA ARG A 3 20.36 -8.18 -13.95
C ARG A 3 19.15 -8.98 -14.45
N ALA A 4 19.40 -10.21 -14.91
CA ALA A 4 18.32 -11.14 -15.22
C ALA A 4 17.54 -11.48 -13.95
N ILE A 5 16.22 -11.29 -13.99
CA ILE A 5 15.31 -11.60 -12.88
C ILE A 5 14.74 -13.01 -12.98
N TRP A 6 14.74 -13.58 -14.18
CA TRP A 6 14.26 -14.93 -14.45
C TRP A 6 15.03 -15.55 -15.62
N LYS A 7 15.20 -16.88 -15.59
CA LYS A 7 15.79 -17.66 -16.67
C LYS A 7 14.86 -18.81 -17.00
N GLY A 8 14.73 -19.09 -18.28
CA GLY A 8 13.87 -20.16 -18.76
C GLY A 8 13.99 -20.30 -20.26
N ALA A 9 12.91 -20.73 -20.91
CA ALA A 9 12.90 -20.87 -22.37
C ALA A 9 11.56 -20.50 -22.99
N ILE A 10 11.60 -19.93 -24.20
CA ILE A 10 10.43 -19.81 -25.07
C ILE A 10 10.18 -21.19 -25.69
N SER A 11 8.96 -21.69 -25.55
CA SER A 11 8.52 -22.97 -26.10
C SER A 11 7.33 -22.74 -27.03
N PHE A 12 7.37 -23.33 -28.23
CA PHE A 12 6.20 -23.41 -29.11
C PHE A 12 6.35 -24.57 -30.09
N GLY A 13 5.37 -25.49 -30.11
CA GLY A 13 5.45 -26.71 -30.91
C GLY A 13 6.69 -27.54 -30.57
N LEU A 14 7.70 -27.52 -31.45
CA LEU A 14 8.98 -28.24 -31.29
C LEU A 14 10.17 -27.31 -31.03
N VAL A 15 9.94 -26.00 -30.99
CA VAL A 15 10.99 -25.00 -30.82
C VAL A 15 11.15 -24.68 -29.35
N HIS A 16 12.40 -24.73 -28.87
CA HIS A 16 12.76 -24.42 -27.49
C HIS A 16 13.98 -23.47 -27.48
N ILE A 17 13.77 -22.23 -27.02
CA ILE A 17 14.77 -21.16 -27.07
C ILE A 17 15.07 -20.70 -25.65
N PRO A 18 16.21 -21.11 -25.06
CA PRO A 18 16.67 -20.59 -23.78
C PRO A 18 16.83 -19.07 -23.81
N VAL A 19 16.17 -18.40 -22.86
CA VAL A 19 16.18 -16.95 -22.69
C VAL A 19 16.31 -16.56 -21.22
N ALA A 20 16.89 -15.38 -20.99
CA ALA A 20 16.87 -14.69 -19.72
C ALA A 20 15.99 -13.44 -19.83
N LEU A 21 15.21 -13.20 -18.80
CA LEU A 21 14.24 -12.12 -18.72
C LEU A 21 14.80 -11.02 -17.81
N VAL A 22 14.74 -9.80 -18.31
CA VAL A 22 15.30 -8.59 -17.70
C VAL A 22 14.21 -7.55 -17.62
N SER A 23 14.10 -6.83 -16.50
CA SER A 23 13.12 -5.75 -16.37
C SER A 23 13.38 -4.65 -17.40
N ALA A 24 12.35 -4.23 -18.13
CA ALA A 24 12.43 -3.07 -19.02
C ALA A 24 12.20 -1.74 -18.26
N THR A 25 11.73 -1.83 -17.02
CA THR A 25 11.49 -0.69 -16.13
C THR A 25 12.42 -0.75 -14.94
N THR A 26 12.84 0.42 -14.48
CA THR A 26 13.45 0.62 -13.17
C THR A 26 12.59 1.63 -12.45
N SER A 27 11.99 1.23 -11.32
CA SER A 27 11.31 2.17 -10.45
C SER A 27 12.40 2.97 -9.72
N THR A 28 12.49 4.26 -10.02
CA THR A 28 13.29 5.20 -9.24
C THR A 28 12.32 6.04 -8.42
N SER A 29 11.81 5.49 -7.32
CA SER A 29 11.03 6.25 -6.34
C SER A 29 11.95 6.77 -5.23
N VAL A 30 11.57 7.87 -4.61
CA VAL A 30 12.17 8.26 -3.32
C VAL A 30 11.51 7.40 -2.25
N ASP A 31 12.28 6.52 -1.62
CA ASP A 31 11.81 5.74 -0.49
C ASP A 31 11.87 6.60 0.77
N PHE A 32 10.74 6.71 1.47
CA PHE A 32 10.65 7.42 2.74
C PHE A 32 10.61 6.39 3.87
N ASP A 33 11.63 6.41 4.71
CA ASP A 33 11.62 5.69 5.97
C ASP A 33 10.77 6.43 7.00
N TRP A 34 10.07 5.65 7.81
CA TRP A 34 9.25 6.18 8.88
C TRP A 34 10.13 6.31 10.10
N LEU A 35 10.33 7.53 10.59
CA LEU A 35 11.09 7.82 11.80
C LEU A 35 10.15 8.31 12.89
N ASP A 36 10.36 7.88 14.13
CA ASP A 36 9.68 8.45 15.28
C ASP A 36 10.18 9.88 15.47
N LYS A 37 9.31 10.88 15.34
CA LYS A 37 9.64 12.30 15.49
C LYS A 37 10.33 12.64 16.82
N ARG A 38 10.17 11.83 17.87
CA ARG A 38 10.72 12.11 19.20
C ARG A 38 12.17 11.66 19.34
N SER A 39 12.50 10.50 18.80
CA SER A 39 13.82 9.87 18.95
C SER A 39 14.60 9.76 17.64
N MET A 40 13.93 10.01 16.52
CA MET A 40 14.40 9.80 15.14
C MET A 40 14.72 8.34 14.81
N ASP A 41 14.23 7.39 15.61
CA ASP A 41 14.42 5.96 15.36
C ASP A 41 13.48 5.41 14.27
N PRO A 42 13.89 4.40 13.49
CA PRO A 42 13.02 3.76 12.51
C PRO A 42 11.80 3.07 13.13
N VAL A 43 10.63 3.29 12.53
CA VAL A 43 9.35 2.72 12.98
C VAL A 43 9.11 1.36 12.33
N GLY A 44 8.91 0.33 13.17
CA GLY A 44 8.61 -1.04 12.74
C GLY A 44 7.13 -1.40 12.70
N TYR A 45 6.82 -2.58 12.13
CA TYR A 45 5.46 -3.13 12.09
C TYR A 45 5.33 -4.36 12.99
N LYS A 46 4.22 -4.44 13.74
CA LYS A 46 3.86 -5.59 14.56
C LYS A 46 2.54 -6.20 14.12
N ARG A 47 2.47 -7.53 14.00
CA ARG A 47 1.24 -8.24 13.65
C ARG A 47 0.43 -8.53 14.90
N ILE A 48 -0.81 -8.05 14.94
CA ILE A 48 -1.72 -8.22 16.09
C ILE A 48 -3.04 -8.87 15.66
N ASN A 49 -3.67 -9.57 16.59
CA ASN A 49 -5.02 -10.09 16.43
C ASN A 49 -6.01 -8.94 16.61
N LYS A 50 -6.86 -8.69 15.61
CA LYS A 50 -7.81 -7.56 15.60
C LYS A 50 -8.84 -7.60 16.74
N VAL A 51 -9.15 -8.77 17.30
CA VAL A 51 -10.15 -8.92 18.38
C VAL A 51 -9.48 -8.83 19.75
N THR A 52 -8.34 -9.49 19.93
CA THR A 52 -7.70 -9.58 21.26
C THR A 52 -6.65 -8.49 21.49
N GLY A 53 -6.19 -7.82 20.44
CA GLY A 53 -5.08 -6.84 20.48
C GLY A 53 -3.73 -7.46 20.80
N LYS A 54 -3.65 -8.79 20.94
CA LYS A 54 -2.41 -9.51 21.24
C LYS A 54 -1.58 -9.70 19.99
N GLU A 55 -0.26 -9.69 20.17
CA GLU A 55 0.67 -10.08 19.12
C GLU A 55 0.39 -11.50 18.62
N VAL A 56 0.54 -11.69 17.30
CA VAL A 56 0.39 -12.98 16.66
C VAL A 56 1.69 -13.30 15.92
N THR A 57 2.32 -14.40 16.33
CA THR A 57 3.46 -14.98 15.63
C THR A 57 3.01 -15.62 14.32
N SER A 58 3.91 -15.71 13.33
CA SER A 58 3.57 -16.25 11.99
C SER A 58 2.98 -17.67 12.03
N GLU A 59 3.33 -18.49 13.02
CA GLU A 59 2.80 -19.85 13.23
C GLU A 59 1.30 -19.88 13.52
N ASN A 60 0.77 -18.81 14.12
CA ASN A 60 -0.63 -18.69 14.48
C ASN A 60 -1.47 -17.96 13.42
N ILE A 61 -0.89 -17.69 12.24
CA ILE A 61 -1.55 -17.00 11.12
C ILE A 61 -1.87 -18.01 10.03
N VAL A 62 -3.16 -18.19 9.76
CA VAL A 62 -3.64 -19.01 8.63
C VAL A 62 -4.20 -18.11 7.52
N LYS A 63 -4.13 -18.59 6.27
CA LYS A 63 -4.70 -17.90 5.11
C LYS A 63 -6.12 -18.41 4.88
N GLY A 64 -7.10 -17.51 4.83
CA GLY A 64 -8.51 -17.86 4.56
C GLY A 64 -9.10 -17.02 3.44
N VAL A 65 -9.95 -17.63 2.62
CA VAL A 65 -10.72 -16.96 1.57
C VAL A 65 -12.17 -16.82 2.03
N GLU A 66 -12.73 -15.62 1.92
CA GLU A 66 -14.13 -15.35 2.24
C GLU A 66 -15.02 -15.99 1.16
N TYR A 67 -15.77 -17.04 1.53
CA TYR A 67 -16.69 -17.73 0.61
C TYR A 67 -18.10 -17.13 0.69
N GLU A 68 -18.53 -16.82 1.91
CA GLU A 68 -19.75 -16.06 2.20
C GLU A 68 -19.40 -14.96 3.22
N LYS A 69 -20.29 -13.96 3.36
CA LYS A 69 -20.09 -12.87 4.30
C LYS A 69 -19.75 -13.41 5.70
N ASP A 70 -18.57 -13.03 6.21
CA ASP A 70 -18.04 -13.46 7.52
C ASP A 70 -17.74 -14.97 7.66
N ARG A 71 -17.73 -15.73 6.55
CA ARG A 71 -17.39 -17.16 6.51
C ARG A 71 -16.16 -17.39 5.65
N TYR A 72 -15.08 -17.82 6.30
CA TYR A 72 -13.79 -18.06 5.68
C TYR A 72 -13.53 -19.56 5.54
N VAL A 73 -13.11 -19.96 4.35
CA VAL A 73 -12.49 -21.27 4.14
C VAL A 73 -10.99 -21.11 4.38
N VAL A 74 -10.48 -21.79 5.40
CA VAL A 74 -9.05 -21.81 5.69
C VAL A 74 -8.38 -22.77 4.72
N LEU A 75 -7.32 -22.30 4.08
CA LEU A 75 -6.48 -23.12 3.21
C LEU A 75 -5.11 -23.28 3.87
N SER A 76 -4.64 -24.52 3.96
CA SER A 76 -3.28 -24.80 4.38
C SER A 76 -2.27 -24.28 3.35
N GLU A 77 -1.03 -24.03 3.79
CA GLU A 77 0.03 -23.62 2.88
C GLU A 77 0.32 -24.69 1.81
N GLU A 78 0.13 -25.97 2.15
CA GLU A 78 0.28 -27.10 1.24
C GLU A 78 -0.80 -27.11 0.14
N GLU A 79 -2.07 -26.89 0.50
CA GLU A 79 -3.17 -26.79 -0.48
C GLU A 79 -2.95 -25.61 -1.42
N ILE A 80 -2.57 -24.44 -0.89
CA ILE A 80 -2.24 -23.26 -1.69
C ILE A 80 -1.06 -23.57 -2.62
N ARG A 81 -0.02 -24.21 -2.11
CA ARG A 81 1.16 -24.61 -2.89
C ARG A 81 0.84 -25.62 -3.98
N SER A 82 -0.09 -26.54 -3.72
CA SER A 82 -0.55 -27.52 -4.71
C SER A 82 -1.42 -26.90 -5.81
N ALA A 83 -2.15 -25.84 -5.48
CA ALA A 83 -2.96 -25.08 -6.43
C ALA A 83 -2.12 -24.13 -7.31
N HIS A 84 -0.92 -23.75 -6.85
CA HIS A 84 -0.02 -22.94 -7.68
C HIS A 84 0.45 -23.74 -8.91
N PRO A 85 0.48 -23.11 -10.09
CA PRO A 85 0.97 -23.76 -11.30
C PRO A 85 2.42 -24.19 -11.09
N LYS A 86 2.76 -25.41 -11.54
CA LYS A 86 4.15 -25.90 -11.49
C LYS A 86 5.01 -24.92 -12.28
N SER A 87 6.08 -24.40 -11.65
CA SER A 87 7.02 -23.54 -12.35
C SER A 87 7.71 -24.35 -13.44
N THR A 88 7.25 -24.20 -14.69
CA THR A 88 7.83 -24.86 -15.85
C THR A 88 9.11 -24.17 -16.32
N GLN A 89 9.37 -22.95 -15.84
CA GLN A 89 10.42 -22.06 -16.37
C GLN A 89 10.33 -21.92 -17.89
N THR A 90 9.12 -21.94 -18.44
CA THR A 90 8.86 -21.77 -19.86
C THR A 90 7.90 -20.61 -20.11
N ILE A 91 8.14 -19.91 -21.22
CA ILE A 91 7.18 -19.02 -21.87
C ILE A 91 6.54 -19.86 -22.96
N ASP A 92 5.35 -20.38 -22.69
CA ASP A 92 4.65 -21.31 -23.59
C ASP A 92 3.75 -20.52 -24.54
N ILE A 93 4.16 -20.37 -25.80
CA ILE A 93 3.39 -19.66 -26.82
C ILE A 93 2.33 -20.62 -27.36
N PHE A 94 1.06 -20.23 -27.20
CA PHE A 94 -0.08 -21.02 -27.65
C PHE A 94 -0.81 -20.40 -28.87
N ALA A 95 -0.58 -19.12 -29.17
CA ALA A 95 -1.21 -18.46 -30.32
C ALA A 95 -0.38 -17.29 -30.87
N PHE A 96 -0.65 -16.91 -32.12
CA PHE A 96 -0.12 -15.70 -32.75
C PHE A 96 -1.29 -14.83 -33.21
N VAL A 97 -1.32 -13.57 -32.77
CA VAL A 97 -2.40 -12.61 -33.03
C VAL A 97 -1.84 -11.34 -33.65
N ASP A 98 -2.72 -10.51 -34.22
CA ASP A 98 -2.31 -9.18 -34.69
C ASP A 98 -2.08 -8.25 -33.49
N SER A 99 -1.07 -7.38 -33.56
CA SER A 99 -0.78 -6.44 -32.47
C SER A 99 -1.94 -5.50 -32.18
N GLN A 100 -2.72 -5.14 -33.22
CA GLN A 100 -3.88 -4.26 -33.09
C GLN A 100 -5.08 -4.92 -32.39
N GLN A 101 -5.10 -6.25 -32.27
CA GLN A 101 -6.16 -6.98 -31.58
C GLN A 101 -6.01 -6.95 -30.06
N ILE A 102 -4.83 -6.59 -29.55
CA ILE A 102 -4.55 -6.50 -28.11
C ILE A 102 -4.90 -5.08 -27.65
N PRO A 103 -5.98 -4.88 -26.89
CA PRO A 103 -6.36 -3.55 -26.44
C PRO A 103 -5.37 -2.99 -25.42
N LEU A 104 -5.14 -1.68 -25.43
CA LEU A 104 -4.19 -1.03 -24.52
C LEU A 104 -4.52 -1.27 -23.04
N GLN A 105 -5.81 -1.40 -22.68
CA GLN A 105 -6.21 -1.67 -21.31
C GLN A 105 -5.72 -3.03 -20.76
N ASN A 106 -5.38 -3.96 -21.65
CA ASN A 106 -4.81 -5.25 -21.29
C ASN A 106 -3.30 -5.20 -21.08
N ILE A 107 -2.59 -4.13 -21.44
CA ILE A 107 -1.12 -4.07 -21.38
C ILE A 107 -0.66 -3.63 -19.98
N ASP A 108 0.18 -4.42 -19.33
CA ASP A 108 0.68 -4.15 -17.98
C ASP A 108 2.18 -3.83 -17.95
N THR A 109 3.05 -4.81 -17.71
CA THR A 109 4.48 -4.59 -17.45
C THR A 109 5.37 -5.19 -18.55
N PRO A 110 6.27 -4.41 -19.17
CA PRO A 110 7.20 -4.91 -20.19
C PRO A 110 8.49 -5.49 -19.60
N TYR A 111 9.02 -6.51 -20.25
CA TYR A 111 10.29 -7.17 -19.94
C TYR A 111 11.08 -7.43 -21.22
N PHE A 112 12.40 -7.23 -21.18
CA PHE A 112 13.29 -7.63 -22.25
C PHE A 112 13.64 -9.11 -22.15
N LEU A 113 13.59 -9.82 -23.28
CA LEU A 113 14.12 -11.16 -23.40
C LEU A 113 15.52 -11.09 -24.02
N THR A 114 16.44 -11.85 -23.48
CA THR A 114 17.81 -11.97 -23.96
C THR A 114 18.11 -13.45 -24.22
N PRO A 115 18.66 -13.84 -25.37
CA PRO A 115 18.98 -15.24 -25.63
C PRO A 115 20.14 -15.70 -24.75
N ASP A 116 20.12 -16.96 -24.32
CA ASP A 116 21.30 -17.58 -23.73
C ASP A 116 22.36 -17.90 -24.81
N LYS A 117 23.60 -18.11 -24.37
CA LYS A 117 24.74 -18.39 -25.24
C LYS A 117 24.47 -19.64 -26.09
N ARG A 118 24.67 -19.52 -27.41
CA ARG A 118 24.48 -20.57 -28.45
C ARG A 118 23.06 -20.71 -29.02
N CYS A 119 22.11 -19.88 -28.61
CA CYS A 119 20.74 -19.89 -29.15
C CYS A 119 20.36 -18.61 -29.91
N GLU A 120 21.34 -17.75 -30.22
CA GLU A 120 21.15 -16.44 -30.83
C GLU A 120 20.50 -16.53 -32.22
N LYS A 121 20.87 -17.55 -33.02
CA LYS A 121 20.32 -17.75 -34.37
C LYS A 121 18.83 -18.10 -34.34
N VAL A 122 18.40 -18.96 -33.41
CA VAL A 122 16.99 -19.39 -33.29
C VAL A 122 16.15 -18.26 -32.71
N TYR A 123 16.70 -17.52 -31.76
CA TYR A 123 16.09 -16.31 -31.22
C TYR A 123 15.89 -15.24 -32.32
N ALA A 124 16.92 -14.97 -33.12
CA ALA A 124 16.83 -14.03 -34.24
C ALA A 124 15.81 -14.51 -35.29
N LEU A 125 15.76 -15.81 -35.58
CA LEU A 125 14.76 -16.37 -36.49
C LEU A 125 13.33 -16.09 -36.00
N LEU A 126 13.04 -16.32 -34.72
CA LEU A 126 11.73 -15.98 -34.14
C LEU A 126 11.43 -14.48 -34.25
N ARG A 127 12.41 -13.62 -33.92
CA ARG A 127 12.28 -12.16 -34.03
C ARG A 127 11.95 -11.73 -35.45
N GLU A 128 12.75 -12.12 -36.44
CA GLU A 128 12.52 -11.77 -37.85
C GLU A 128 11.17 -12.30 -38.34
N THR A 129 10.80 -13.53 -37.96
CA THR A 129 9.50 -14.11 -38.33
C THR A 129 8.34 -13.28 -37.79
N LEU A 130 8.42 -12.78 -36.56
CA LEU A 130 7.38 -11.92 -35.98
C LEU A 130 7.34 -10.55 -36.66
N VAL A 131 8.49 -10.00 -37.07
CA VAL A 131 8.58 -8.73 -37.83
C VAL A 131 7.91 -8.89 -39.19
N ASP A 132 8.27 -9.93 -39.94
CA ASP A 132 7.76 -10.18 -41.30
C ASP A 132 6.26 -10.46 -41.31
N THR A 133 5.78 -11.22 -40.33
CA THR A 133 4.36 -11.59 -40.22
C THR A 133 3.51 -10.51 -39.55
N LYS A 134 4.13 -9.52 -38.90
CA LYS A 134 3.47 -8.50 -38.06
C LYS A 134 2.59 -9.09 -36.97
N LYS A 135 2.99 -10.26 -36.45
CA LYS A 135 2.26 -10.97 -35.39
C LYS A 135 2.93 -10.79 -34.04
N VAL A 136 2.11 -10.97 -33.01
CA VAL A 136 2.50 -11.03 -31.61
C VAL A 136 2.17 -12.42 -31.09
N ALA A 137 3.09 -13.02 -30.36
CA ALA A 137 2.90 -14.34 -29.79
C ALA A 137 2.23 -14.21 -28.41
N LEU A 138 1.07 -14.83 -28.23
CA LEU A 138 0.44 -14.97 -26.91
C LEU A 138 1.02 -16.18 -26.20
N ALA A 139 1.42 -15.98 -24.95
CA ALA A 139 2.06 -16.99 -24.15
C ALA A 139 1.55 -17.01 -22.71
N ASN A 140 1.64 -18.18 -22.09
CA ASN A 140 1.54 -18.32 -20.64
C ASN A 140 2.94 -18.39 -20.05
N VAL A 141 3.16 -17.69 -18.96
CA VAL A 141 4.44 -17.70 -18.25
C VAL A 141 4.19 -17.75 -16.75
N VAL A 142 4.91 -18.62 -16.05
CA VAL A 142 4.90 -18.67 -14.59
C VAL A 142 6.04 -17.83 -14.05
N LEU A 143 5.72 -16.67 -13.49
CA LEU A 143 6.67 -15.80 -12.81
C LEU A 143 6.39 -15.85 -11.31
N HIS A 144 7.45 -16.05 -10.52
CA HIS A 144 7.37 -16.26 -9.07
C HIS A 144 6.41 -17.39 -8.69
N THR A 145 5.18 -17.06 -8.29
CA THR A 145 4.15 -17.99 -7.80
C THR A 145 2.84 -17.90 -8.59
N ARG A 146 2.80 -17.14 -9.70
CA ARG A 146 1.57 -16.92 -10.47
C ARG A 146 1.82 -17.17 -11.95
N GLU A 147 0.80 -17.70 -12.60
CA GLU A 147 0.73 -17.74 -14.05
C GLU A 147 0.21 -16.39 -14.57
N HIS A 148 0.89 -15.89 -15.59
CA HIS A 148 0.58 -14.65 -16.27
C HIS A 148 0.32 -14.94 -17.74
N LEU A 149 -0.70 -14.27 -18.27
CA LEU A 149 -0.84 -14.09 -19.70
C LEU A 149 0.19 -13.07 -20.17
N ALA A 150 0.90 -13.35 -21.24
CA ALA A 150 1.93 -12.47 -21.78
C ALA A 150 1.87 -12.41 -23.31
N ALA A 151 2.38 -11.32 -23.86
CA ALA A 151 2.60 -11.12 -25.29
C ALA A 151 4.09 -11.00 -25.56
N VAL A 152 4.64 -11.83 -26.44
CA VAL A 152 6.02 -11.72 -26.94
C VAL A 152 5.99 -11.08 -28.32
N MET A 153 6.71 -9.96 -28.46
CA MET A 153 6.74 -9.16 -29.67
C MET A 153 8.15 -8.67 -29.98
N PRO A 154 8.50 -8.44 -31.25
CA PRO A 154 9.79 -7.89 -31.62
C PRO A 154 9.83 -6.38 -31.29
N LEU A 155 10.94 -5.93 -30.74
CA LEU A 155 11.28 -4.53 -30.56
C LEU A 155 12.72 -4.31 -31.04
N GLU A 156 12.86 -3.72 -32.23
CA GLU A 156 14.14 -3.50 -32.89
C GLU A 156 14.98 -4.80 -32.94
N SER A 157 16.11 -4.84 -32.23
CA SER A 157 17.01 -5.98 -32.17
C SER A 157 16.66 -7.00 -31.07
N ALA A 158 15.65 -6.75 -30.23
CA ALA A 158 15.27 -7.61 -29.12
C ALA A 158 13.83 -8.14 -29.25
N LEU A 159 13.49 -9.13 -28.42
CA LEU A 159 12.14 -9.56 -28.14
C LEU A 159 11.74 -8.96 -26.79
N VAL A 160 10.55 -8.40 -26.73
CA VAL A 160 9.94 -7.91 -25.52
C VAL A 160 8.79 -8.83 -25.16
N MET A 161 8.75 -9.24 -23.90
CA MET A 161 7.60 -9.88 -23.31
C MET A 161 6.84 -8.87 -22.47
N VAL A 162 5.57 -8.64 -22.80
CA VAL A 162 4.71 -7.75 -22.03
C VAL A 162 3.67 -8.58 -21.29
N ILE A 163 3.61 -8.43 -19.97
CA ILE A 163 2.53 -9.04 -19.17
C ILE A 163 1.22 -8.39 -19.58
N LEU A 164 0.21 -9.23 -19.79
CA LEU A 164 -1.14 -8.83 -20.08
C LEU A 164 -2.04 -9.05 -18.86
N ARG A 165 -2.96 -8.11 -18.63
CA ARG A 165 -4.07 -8.27 -17.70
C ARG A 165 -5.06 -9.28 -18.27
N TRP A 166 -5.54 -10.18 -17.42
CA TRP A 166 -6.59 -11.11 -17.79
C TRP A 166 -7.84 -10.34 -18.23
N PRO A 167 -8.56 -10.79 -19.27
CA PRO A 167 -9.77 -10.11 -19.72
C PRO A 167 -10.81 -9.88 -18.61
N ALA A 168 -10.91 -10.80 -17.64
CA ALA A 168 -11.80 -10.68 -16.49
C ALA A 168 -11.45 -9.52 -15.53
N ASP A 169 -10.17 -9.12 -15.48
CA ASP A 169 -9.70 -8.03 -14.62
C ASP A 169 -9.91 -6.66 -15.29
N VAL A 170 -10.11 -6.64 -16.60
CA VAL A 170 -10.29 -5.43 -17.40
C VAL A 170 -11.74 -4.93 -17.31
N ARG A 171 -11.89 -3.60 -17.32
CA ARG A 171 -13.17 -2.90 -17.18
C ARG A 171 -13.81 -2.83 -18.57
N GLU A 172 -15.02 -3.36 -18.74
CA GLU A 172 -15.77 -3.23 -20.00
C GLU A 172 -16.23 -1.78 -20.20
N LEU A 173 -16.23 -1.31 -21.45
CA LEU A 173 -16.64 0.06 -21.79
C LEU A 173 -18.14 0.30 -21.54
N ASP A 174 -18.99 -0.71 -21.71
CA ASP A 174 -20.45 -0.59 -21.54
C ASP A 174 -20.87 -0.21 -20.11
N LYS A 175 -19.98 -0.43 -19.14
CA LYS A 175 -20.18 -0.05 -17.74
C LYS A 175 -19.89 1.43 -17.46
N LEU A 176 -19.42 2.20 -18.44
CA LEU A 176 -19.08 3.61 -18.27
C LEU A 176 -20.31 4.55 -18.28
N GLU A 177 -21.53 4.02 -18.44
CA GLU A 177 -22.79 4.82 -18.46
C GLU A 177 -22.67 6.06 -19.38
N LEU A 178 -22.05 5.89 -20.56
CA LEU A 178 -21.94 6.96 -21.55
C LEU A 178 -23.32 7.22 -22.15
N SER A 179 -23.74 8.48 -22.16
CA SER A 179 -25.03 8.87 -22.76
C SER A 179 -24.97 8.88 -24.28
N ASP A 180 -26.13 8.72 -24.92
CA ASP A 180 -26.28 8.81 -26.39
C ASP A 180 -25.78 10.15 -26.96
N ALA A 181 -25.78 11.19 -26.13
CA ALA A 181 -25.22 12.50 -26.44
C ALA A 181 -23.69 12.53 -26.61
N VAL A 182 -22.98 11.44 -26.33
CA VAL A 182 -21.53 11.29 -26.52
C VAL A 182 -21.21 10.25 -27.59
N THR A 183 -22.02 9.21 -27.71
CA THR A 183 -21.78 8.09 -28.63
C THR A 183 -22.30 8.33 -30.04
N ASP A 184 -23.38 9.09 -30.22
CA ASP A 184 -23.98 9.39 -31.53
C ASP A 184 -24.09 10.91 -31.79
N VAL A 185 -22.92 11.58 -31.85
CA VAL A 185 -22.85 13.03 -32.08
C VAL A 185 -22.61 13.35 -33.54
N GLN A 186 -23.59 14.01 -34.16
CA GLN A 186 -23.40 14.67 -35.46
C GLN A 186 -22.65 16.00 -35.27
N LEU A 187 -21.33 15.95 -35.46
CA LEU A 187 -20.46 17.13 -35.38
C LEU A 187 -20.39 17.86 -36.73
N ASN A 188 -20.43 19.19 -36.71
CA ASN A 188 -20.30 20.01 -37.92
C ASN A 188 -18.89 19.86 -38.53
N LYS A 189 -18.81 19.78 -39.86
CA LYS A 189 -17.55 19.69 -40.61
C LYS A 189 -16.60 20.84 -40.30
N SER A 190 -17.10 22.08 -40.21
CA SER A 190 -16.25 23.25 -39.94
C SER A 190 -15.62 23.21 -38.55
N GLU A 191 -16.35 22.71 -37.55
CA GLU A 191 -15.84 22.55 -36.18
C GLU A 191 -14.79 21.44 -36.13
N ARG A 192 -15.04 20.30 -36.78
CA ARG A 192 -14.05 19.22 -36.91
C ARG A 192 -12.79 19.70 -37.61
N ASP A 193 -12.90 20.52 -38.66
CA ASP A 193 -11.74 21.01 -39.39
C ASP A 193 -10.95 22.07 -38.61
N MET A 194 -11.61 22.91 -37.81
CA MET A 194 -10.94 23.79 -36.85
C MET A 194 -10.19 22.99 -35.78
N ALA A 195 -10.83 21.96 -35.21
CA ALA A 195 -10.20 21.09 -34.21
C ALA A 195 -8.97 20.36 -34.79
N LYS A 196 -9.05 19.87 -36.04
CA LYS A 196 -7.89 19.25 -36.72
C LYS A 196 -6.72 20.22 -36.88
N ARG A 197 -6.98 21.50 -37.20
CA ARG A 197 -5.90 22.51 -37.29
C ARG A 197 -5.24 22.73 -35.94
N LEU A 198 -6.03 22.86 -34.88
CA LEU A 198 -5.49 23.02 -33.53
C LEU A 198 -4.64 21.82 -33.11
N VAL A 199 -5.11 20.60 -33.35
CA VAL A 199 -4.33 19.38 -33.05
C VAL A 199 -3.03 19.37 -33.84
N LYS A 200 -3.07 19.75 -35.13
CA LYS A 200 -1.87 19.82 -35.97
C LYS A 200 -0.87 20.86 -35.45
N ASP A 201 -1.35 22.04 -35.06
CA ASP A 201 -0.51 23.12 -34.54
C ASP A 201 0.11 22.77 -33.18
N MET A 202 -0.58 21.93 -32.39
CA MET A 202 -0.09 21.44 -31.09
C MET A 202 0.64 20.07 -31.16
N SER A 203 0.78 19.49 -32.35
CA SER A 203 1.46 18.21 -32.51
C SER A 203 2.98 18.37 -32.36
N ALA A 204 3.61 17.48 -31.61
CA ALA A 204 5.05 17.44 -31.41
C ALA A 204 5.54 15.99 -31.45
N ASP A 205 6.82 15.79 -31.77
CA ASP A 205 7.46 14.48 -31.71
C ASP A 205 7.67 14.07 -30.25
N TRP A 206 7.39 12.80 -29.95
CA TRP A 206 7.63 12.27 -28.62
C TRP A 206 9.14 12.08 -28.39
N GLN A 207 9.70 12.86 -27.48
CA GLN A 207 11.08 12.76 -27.02
C GLN A 207 11.09 12.37 -25.54
N PRO A 208 11.50 11.13 -25.18
CA PRO A 208 11.45 10.64 -23.80
C PRO A 208 12.12 11.56 -22.78
N GLU A 209 13.23 12.21 -23.19
CA GLU A 209 14.10 13.00 -22.31
C GLU A 209 13.43 14.28 -21.79
N GLN A 210 12.36 14.73 -22.47
CA GLN A 210 11.57 15.91 -22.09
C GLN A 210 10.60 15.63 -20.94
N TYR A 211 10.28 14.35 -20.68
CA TYR A 211 9.33 13.96 -19.66
C TYR A 211 10.09 13.47 -18.42
N ARG A 212 10.04 14.25 -17.34
CA ARG A 212 10.72 13.94 -16.07
C ARG A 212 9.76 13.97 -14.90
N ASP A 213 10.05 13.15 -13.90
CA ASP A 213 9.34 13.20 -12.63
C ASP A 213 9.76 14.45 -11.83
N THR A 214 9.01 15.54 -12.04
CA THR A 214 9.25 16.81 -11.35
C THR A 214 9.06 16.73 -9.84
N PHE A 215 8.36 15.72 -9.32
CA PHE A 215 8.18 15.57 -7.87
C PHE A 215 9.46 15.07 -7.22
N GLN A 216 10.05 14.00 -7.77
CA GLN A 216 11.34 13.48 -7.29
C GLN A 216 12.43 14.55 -7.33
N GLU A 217 12.53 15.32 -8.41
CA GLU A 217 13.50 16.41 -8.53
C GLU A 217 13.31 17.46 -7.42
N LYS A 218 12.05 17.85 -7.13
CA LYS A 218 11.74 18.81 -6.07
C LYS A 218 12.07 18.29 -4.68
N ILE A 219 11.78 17.02 -4.39
CA ILE A 219 12.11 16.39 -3.09
C ILE A 219 13.62 16.30 -2.91
N MET A 220 14.34 15.80 -3.91
CA MET A 220 15.81 15.70 -3.83
C MET A 220 16.48 17.06 -3.71
N HIS A 221 15.94 18.08 -4.37
CA HIS A 221 16.39 19.46 -4.17
C HIS A 221 16.15 19.93 -2.73
N LEU A 222 14.96 19.68 -2.17
CA LEU A 222 14.65 20.05 -0.78
C LEU A 222 15.55 19.32 0.22
N VAL A 223 15.79 18.01 0.03
CA VAL A 223 16.71 17.21 0.85
C VAL A 223 18.12 17.81 0.80
N LYS A 224 18.60 18.17 -0.39
CA LYS A 224 19.92 18.77 -0.55
C LYS A 224 20.02 20.13 0.14
N THR A 225 19.01 21.00 -0.03
CA THR A 225 18.97 22.30 0.64
C THR A 225 19.02 22.15 2.16
N LYS A 226 18.19 21.27 2.72
CA LYS A 226 18.17 21.01 4.17
C LYS A 226 19.49 20.41 4.69
N ALA A 227 20.09 19.50 3.92
CA ALA A 227 21.38 18.91 4.26
C ALA A 227 22.51 19.96 4.24
N ASP A 228 22.54 20.83 3.22
CA ASP A 228 23.52 21.93 3.10
C ASP A 228 23.33 23.00 4.19
N GLU A 229 22.09 23.20 4.66
CA GLU A 229 21.72 24.06 5.78
C GLU A 229 22.04 23.44 7.16
N GLY A 230 22.49 22.18 7.20
CA GLY A 230 22.86 21.47 8.42
C GLY A 230 21.68 20.91 9.22
N GLU A 231 20.47 20.85 8.65
CA GLU A 231 19.30 20.18 9.22
C GLU A 231 19.38 18.65 9.01
N ILE A 232 20.51 18.05 9.41
CA ILE A 232 20.73 16.60 9.35
C ILE A 232 20.62 16.09 10.78
N GLU A 233 19.69 15.16 11.02
CA GLU A 233 19.55 14.48 12.30
C GLU A 233 20.23 13.11 12.19
N ASP A 234 21.17 12.86 13.11
CA ASP A 234 21.86 11.58 13.21
C ASP A 234 20.93 10.55 13.88
N VAL A 235 20.64 9.46 13.17
CA VAL A 235 19.86 8.33 13.70
C VAL A 235 20.84 7.30 14.25
N GLU A 236 20.92 7.19 15.58
CA GLU A 236 21.64 6.09 16.23
C GLU A 236 20.83 4.80 16.11
N THR A 237 21.12 3.96 15.13
CA THR A 237 20.62 2.59 15.14
C THR A 237 21.35 1.81 16.23
N ASP A 238 20.73 1.62 17.38
CA ASP A 238 21.24 0.74 18.43
C ASP A 238 21.39 -0.69 17.83
N PRO A 239 22.58 -1.31 17.80
CA PRO A 239 22.79 -2.64 17.21
C PRO A 239 22.18 -3.78 18.05
N ALA A 240 21.33 -3.46 19.03
CA ALA A 240 20.76 -4.40 19.97
C ALA A 240 19.38 -4.90 19.49
N GLU A 241 19.31 -6.21 19.27
CA GLU A 241 18.10 -7.05 19.07
C GLU A 241 17.51 -7.11 17.66
N GLU A 242 18.29 -7.67 16.73
CA GLU A 242 18.12 -9.08 16.34
C GLU A 242 19.29 -9.43 15.41
N GLU A 243 20.27 -10.18 15.94
CA GLU A 243 20.85 -11.24 15.13
C GLU A 243 19.67 -12.14 14.72
N ARG A 244 19.00 -11.80 13.62
CA ARG A 244 18.36 -12.80 12.80
C ARG A 244 19.49 -13.75 12.51
N LYS A 245 19.53 -14.86 13.23
CA LYS A 245 20.28 -16.05 12.85
C LYS A 245 19.75 -16.35 11.45
N SER A 246 20.42 -15.81 10.44
CA SER A 246 20.47 -16.41 9.13
C SER A 246 20.70 -17.87 9.44
N ALA A 247 19.70 -18.71 9.12
CA ALA A 247 19.82 -20.14 9.28
C ALA A 247 21.24 -20.50 8.85
N ASP A 248 22.03 -21.02 9.80
CA ASP A 248 23.44 -21.29 9.64
C ASP A 248 23.56 -22.12 8.35
N VAL A 249 23.96 -21.47 7.24
CA VAL A 249 24.22 -22.17 5.99
C VAL A 249 25.54 -22.86 6.27
N ILE A 250 25.42 -24.03 6.88
CA ILE A 250 26.51 -24.96 7.09
C ILE A 250 27.11 -25.18 5.71
N ASP A 251 28.27 -24.56 5.49
CA ASP A 251 29.09 -24.85 4.33
C ASP A 251 29.52 -26.32 4.45
N LEU A 252 28.83 -27.17 3.70
CA LEU A 252 29.07 -28.61 3.63
C LEU A 252 30.53 -28.89 3.30
N THR A 253 31.26 -27.97 2.66
CA THR A 253 32.68 -28.13 2.36
C THR A 253 33.58 -27.98 3.59
N ASP A 254 33.21 -27.13 4.55
CA ASP A 254 33.97 -26.96 5.80
C ASP A 254 33.69 -28.09 6.80
N LEU A 255 32.47 -28.64 6.81
CA LEU A 255 32.17 -29.89 7.52
C LEU A 255 32.89 -31.10 6.91
N LEU A 256 32.98 -31.19 5.58
CA LEU A 256 33.72 -32.27 4.91
C LEU A 256 35.22 -32.17 5.19
N ARG A 257 35.77 -30.95 5.19
CA ARG A 257 37.18 -30.68 5.51
C ARG A 257 37.49 -31.03 6.97
N ARG A 258 36.60 -30.70 7.91
CA ARG A 258 36.71 -31.11 9.31
C ARG A 258 36.55 -32.63 9.50
N SER A 259 35.74 -33.29 8.68
CA SER A 259 35.54 -34.75 8.74
C SER A 259 36.67 -35.57 8.08
N LEU A 260 37.46 -34.97 7.18
CA LEU A 260 38.60 -35.64 6.53
C LEU A 260 39.93 -35.41 7.26
N ALA A 261 40.01 -34.46 8.20
CA ALA A 261 41.25 -34.04 8.86
C ALA A 261 41.41 -34.50 10.33
N GLY A 262 40.61 -35.45 10.81
CA GLY A 262 40.62 -35.84 12.23
C GLY A 262 40.58 -37.35 12.47
N LYS A 263 41.71 -38.03 12.24
CA LYS A 263 41.91 -39.44 12.61
C LYS A 263 42.72 -39.50 13.90
N GLY A 264 42.14 -40.06 14.96
CA GLY A 264 42.88 -40.72 16.03
C GLY A 264 42.55 -40.28 17.46
N GLY A 265 42.19 -41.24 18.31
CA GLY A 265 42.54 -41.16 19.74
C GLY A 265 41.41 -41.37 20.75
N ALA A 266 41.07 -42.63 20.95
CA ALA A 266 40.38 -43.28 22.07
C ALA A 266 40.29 -42.59 23.46
N SER A 267 39.21 -42.98 24.17
CA SER A 267 39.19 -43.65 25.48
C SER A 267 38.58 -42.93 26.71
N LYS A 268 37.59 -43.64 27.26
CA LYS A 268 37.17 -43.83 28.68
C LYS A 268 36.22 -42.81 29.31
N GLY A 269 35.11 -43.34 29.80
CA GLY A 269 34.11 -42.62 30.59
C GLY A 269 34.14 -42.89 32.08
N LYS A 270 33.13 -42.38 32.78
CA LYS A 270 32.47 -43.00 33.95
C LYS A 270 31.26 -42.15 34.38
N ALA A 271 30.26 -42.86 34.88
CA ALA A 271 29.00 -42.36 35.42
C ALA A 271 29.14 -41.72 36.81
N SER A 272 28.18 -40.86 37.20
CA SER A 272 27.24 -41.09 38.33
C SER A 272 26.55 -39.79 38.80
N LYS A 273 25.41 -39.98 39.47
CA LYS A 273 24.32 -39.06 39.83
C LYS A 273 24.48 -38.49 41.28
N PRO A 274 23.54 -37.68 41.82
CA PRO A 274 23.78 -36.55 42.74
C PRO A 274 23.37 -36.77 44.21
N ALA A 275 23.65 -35.80 45.09
CA ALA A 275 22.96 -35.48 46.38
C ALA A 275 23.58 -34.18 46.97
N ALA A 276 22.84 -33.10 47.20
CA ALA A 276 21.99 -32.77 48.37
C ALA A 276 22.75 -32.33 49.65
N LYS A 277 22.44 -31.11 50.12
CA LYS A 277 22.21 -30.62 51.51
C LYS A 277 22.38 -29.09 51.54
N GLU A 278 21.35 -28.29 51.80
CA GLU A 278 20.56 -28.09 53.03
C GLU A 278 21.27 -27.22 54.09
N ASN A 279 20.43 -26.40 54.75
CA ASN A 279 20.61 -25.59 55.96
C ASN A 279 21.02 -24.12 55.79
N LEU A 280 20.44 -23.16 56.53
CA LEU A 280 19.28 -23.07 57.43
C LEU A 280 19.24 -21.59 57.90
N LEU A 281 18.15 -21.22 58.60
CA LEU A 281 18.06 -20.17 59.65
C LEU A 281 17.53 -18.80 59.20
N THR A 282 16.23 -18.56 59.40
CA THR A 282 15.58 -17.83 60.54
C THR A 282 15.74 -16.31 60.46
N ARG A 283 14.76 -15.44 60.72
CA ARG A 283 13.64 -15.36 61.71
C ARG A 283 12.73 -14.21 61.20
N ARG A 284 11.39 -14.32 61.16
CA ARG A 284 10.37 -14.12 62.23
C ARG A 284 10.09 -12.64 62.60
N GLY A 285 8.81 -12.24 62.48
CA GLY A 285 8.17 -11.04 63.07
C GLY A 285 7.45 -10.20 62.00
N GLN A 286 6.16 -10.35 61.68
CA GLN A 286 4.88 -10.10 62.39
C GLN A 286 4.57 -8.64 62.81
N ALA A 287 3.29 -8.30 62.57
CA ALA A 287 2.45 -7.18 63.01
C ALA A 287 2.54 -5.90 62.15
N GLN A 288 1.49 -5.42 61.45
CA GLN A 288 0.06 -5.13 61.71
C GLN A 288 -0.20 -3.62 61.90
N ALA A 289 -1.29 -3.19 61.25
CA ALA A 289 -2.23 -2.14 61.64
C ALA A 289 -2.01 -0.66 61.19
N ALA A 290 -2.86 -0.28 60.23
CA ALA A 290 -3.97 0.68 60.39
C ALA A 290 -3.76 2.21 60.24
N CYS A 291 -4.88 2.80 59.76
CA CYS A 291 -5.34 4.19 59.80
C CYS A 291 -4.88 5.18 58.71
N SER A 292 -5.83 5.48 57.81
CA SER A 292 -6.09 6.83 57.23
C SER A 292 -6.56 7.80 58.35
N PRO A 293 -6.60 9.15 58.19
CA PRO A 293 -7.57 9.82 57.29
C PRO A 293 -7.23 11.25 56.75
N GLN A 294 -8.09 11.70 55.81
CA GLN A 294 -8.62 13.08 55.58
C GLN A 294 -7.70 14.24 55.11
N GLU A 295 -7.98 14.78 53.92
CA GLU A 295 -8.73 16.03 53.61
C GLU A 295 -7.97 17.33 53.94
N ASN A 296 -7.69 18.14 52.91
CA ASN A 296 -8.01 19.58 52.90
C ASN A 296 -7.77 20.20 51.52
N GLN A 297 -8.77 20.87 50.93
CA GLN A 297 -8.77 22.33 50.76
C GLN A 297 -9.94 22.80 49.88
N GLN A 298 -10.78 23.61 50.52
CA GLN A 298 -11.81 24.47 49.95
C GLN A 298 -11.22 25.74 49.31
N SER A 299 -11.96 26.23 48.31
CA SER A 299 -12.33 27.64 48.01
C SER A 299 -11.44 28.36 46.97
N LEU A 300 -11.97 29.18 46.04
CA LEU A 300 -13.04 30.18 46.11
C LEU A 300 -13.77 30.39 44.75
N LEU A 301 -14.97 30.95 44.85
CA LEU A 301 -15.92 31.37 43.82
C LEU A 301 -15.60 32.73 43.17
N SER A 302 -15.81 32.86 41.85
CA SER A 302 -16.22 34.06 41.08
C SER A 302 -16.10 33.70 39.58
N GLN A 303 -17.01 33.91 38.63
CA GLN A 303 -18.19 34.75 38.50
C GLN A 303 -19.18 34.04 37.57
N THR A 304 -20.46 34.25 37.81
CA THR A 304 -21.57 33.89 36.93
C THR A 304 -21.61 34.82 35.71
N GLU A 305 -21.34 34.28 34.54
CA GLU A 305 -21.86 34.80 33.26
C GLU A 305 -22.81 33.75 32.68
N THR A 306 -24.04 34.18 32.40
CA THR A 306 -25.08 33.38 31.74
C THR A 306 -24.58 32.93 30.36
N PRO A 307 -24.63 31.63 29.99
CA PRO A 307 -24.35 31.25 28.63
C PRO A 307 -25.53 31.67 27.75
N ASP A 308 -25.23 32.70 26.96
CA ASP A 308 -25.79 32.99 25.64
C ASP A 308 -26.22 31.70 24.91
N MET A 309 -27.40 31.74 24.30
CA MET A 309 -28.14 30.61 23.71
C MET A 309 -27.22 29.73 22.84
N ALA A 310 -26.66 28.70 23.46
CA ALA A 310 -25.79 27.75 22.78
C ALA A 310 -26.61 26.98 21.75
N LYS A 311 -26.18 27.07 20.49
CA LYS A 311 -26.59 26.13 19.44
C LYS A 311 -26.44 24.70 19.99
N PRO A 312 -27.31 23.77 19.60
CA PRO A 312 -27.17 22.38 20.03
C PRO A 312 -25.75 21.92 19.67
N ALA A 313 -25.00 21.47 20.69
CA ALA A 313 -23.64 20.97 20.50
C ALA A 313 -23.65 19.93 19.38
N SER A 314 -22.67 20.01 18.48
CA SER A 314 -22.50 19.01 17.42
C SER A 314 -22.44 17.61 18.06
N GLU A 315 -22.92 16.60 17.33
CA GLU A 315 -22.84 15.21 17.79
C GLU A 315 -21.39 14.81 18.09
N TYR A 316 -20.43 15.44 17.40
CA TYR A 316 -19.00 15.36 17.69
C TYR A 316 -18.69 15.77 19.13
N THR A 317 -18.92 17.04 19.49
CA THR A 317 -18.61 17.60 20.81
C THR A 317 -19.34 16.86 21.94
N ARG A 318 -20.57 16.40 21.70
CA ARG A 318 -21.38 15.70 22.72
C ARG A 318 -20.82 14.32 23.10
N LYS A 319 -20.11 13.65 22.19
CA LYS A 319 -19.57 12.29 22.41
C LYS A 319 -18.17 12.26 23.00
N ARG A 320 -17.48 13.41 23.12
CA ARG A 320 -16.06 13.49 23.54
C ARG A 320 -15.94 14.15 24.90
N ASN A 321 -14.99 13.66 25.71
CA ASN A 321 -14.57 14.32 26.93
C ASN A 321 -13.15 14.89 26.76
N PHE A 322 -13.07 16.17 26.40
CA PHE A 322 -11.82 16.88 26.11
C PHE A 322 -10.90 17.08 27.32
N ALA A 323 -11.36 16.74 28.53
CA ALA A 323 -10.46 16.67 29.70
C ALA A 323 -9.60 15.40 29.69
N ILE A 324 -9.94 14.40 28.86
CA ILE A 324 -9.30 13.08 28.82
C ILE A 324 -8.72 12.79 27.44
N THR A 325 -9.44 13.12 26.36
CA THR A 325 -8.96 12.91 24.99
C THR A 325 -8.07 14.06 24.52
N SER A 326 -7.04 13.75 23.72
CA SER A 326 -6.19 14.74 23.05
C SER A 326 -6.80 15.28 21.75
N GLU A 327 -8.00 14.82 21.40
CA GLU A 327 -8.74 15.29 20.22
C GLU A 327 -9.08 16.78 20.30
N PRO A 328 -9.04 17.51 19.17
CA PRO A 328 -9.33 18.94 19.16
C PRO A 328 -10.82 19.23 19.44
N ALA A 329 -11.07 20.23 20.29
CA ALA A 329 -12.39 20.78 20.48
C ALA A 329 -12.82 21.63 19.27
N GLU A 330 -14.11 21.68 18.99
CA GLU A 330 -14.64 22.48 17.87
C GLU A 330 -14.40 23.98 18.10
N SER A 331 -13.60 24.62 17.24
CA SER A 331 -13.31 26.05 17.36
C SER A 331 -14.48 26.89 16.83
N THR A 332 -14.91 27.90 17.58
CA THR A 332 -16.06 28.78 17.22
C THR A 332 -15.77 29.76 16.08
N ARG A 333 -14.63 29.65 15.39
CA ARG A 333 -14.23 30.59 14.34
C ARG A 333 -14.80 30.14 12.99
N LYS A 334 -15.98 30.65 12.64
CA LYS A 334 -16.44 30.64 11.25
C LYS A 334 -15.46 31.43 10.38
N GLY A 335 -14.63 30.74 9.62
CA GLY A 335 -13.99 31.33 8.45
C GLY A 335 -15.07 31.84 7.51
N LYS A 336 -15.04 33.14 7.17
CA LYS A 336 -15.95 33.72 6.17
C LYS A 336 -15.84 32.88 4.89
N SER A 337 -16.97 32.29 4.46
CA SER A 337 -17.10 31.66 3.14
C SER A 337 -16.84 32.73 2.07
N SER A 338 -15.64 32.71 1.49
CA SER A 338 -15.37 33.44 0.26
C SER A 338 -15.76 32.54 -0.91
N SER A 339 -16.66 33.04 -1.76
CA SER A 339 -17.23 32.36 -2.93
C SER A 339 -16.24 32.21 -4.09
N LYS A 340 -14.96 31.95 -3.81
CA LYS A 340 -13.93 31.61 -4.79
C LYS A 340 -13.55 30.16 -4.58
N ALA A 341 -13.35 29.41 -5.66
CA ALA A 341 -12.98 27.99 -5.66
C ALA A 341 -11.70 27.74 -4.84
N LYS A 342 -11.87 27.61 -3.52
CA LYS A 342 -10.83 27.20 -2.59
C LYS A 342 -10.68 25.70 -2.79
N ALA A 343 -9.44 25.26 -2.98
CA ALA A 343 -9.10 23.85 -3.00
C ALA A 343 -9.65 23.18 -1.72
N LEU A 344 -10.64 22.31 -1.86
CA LEU A 344 -11.24 21.61 -0.72
C LEU A 344 -10.32 20.47 -0.30
N GLY A 345 -9.97 20.38 0.97
CA GLY A 345 -9.11 19.32 1.50
C GLY A 345 -9.85 17.98 1.65
N PHE A 346 -9.14 16.88 1.44
CA PHE A 346 -9.54 15.57 1.96
C PHE A 346 -8.45 15.04 2.88
N VAL A 347 -8.86 14.20 3.84
CA VAL A 347 -7.95 13.48 4.71
C VAL A 347 -8.43 12.04 4.88
N ILE A 348 -7.49 11.13 4.95
CA ILE A 348 -7.69 9.73 5.26
C ILE A 348 -6.91 9.47 6.53
N GLN A 349 -7.60 9.14 7.62
CA GLN A 349 -6.97 8.75 8.87
C GLN A 349 -7.05 7.23 9.01
N LYS A 350 -5.93 6.56 9.26
CA LYS A 350 -5.94 5.17 9.67
C LYS A 350 -6.21 5.15 11.17
N HIS A 351 -7.29 4.49 11.55
CA HIS A 351 -7.79 4.48 12.92
C HIS A 351 -7.84 3.04 13.44
N ASP A 352 -6.91 2.72 14.35
CA ASP A 352 -6.84 1.44 15.04
C ASP A 352 -7.67 1.48 16.33
N ALA A 353 -8.99 1.56 16.15
CA ALA A 353 -9.96 1.48 17.25
C ALA A 353 -10.23 0.01 17.64
N ARG A 354 -11.47 -0.32 18.04
CA ARG A 354 -11.87 -1.74 18.24
C ARG A 354 -11.63 -2.62 17.01
N ASN A 355 -11.73 -2.02 15.82
CA ASN A 355 -11.36 -2.61 14.55
C ASN A 355 -10.56 -1.58 13.77
N LEU A 356 -9.47 -2.00 13.13
CA LEU A 356 -8.77 -1.17 12.18
C LEU A 356 -9.71 -0.76 11.04
N HIS A 357 -9.87 0.54 10.86
CA HIS A 357 -10.60 1.14 9.74
C HIS A 357 -9.90 2.42 9.30
N TYR A 358 -10.36 2.97 8.18
CA TYR A 358 -9.87 4.22 7.66
C TYR A 358 -10.99 5.25 7.69
N ASP A 359 -10.81 6.34 8.41
CA ASP A 359 -11.72 7.46 8.41
C ASP A 359 -11.42 8.33 7.19
N PHE A 360 -12.28 8.23 6.19
CA PHE A 360 -12.26 9.07 5.00
C PHE A 360 -13.06 10.34 5.28
N ARG A 361 -12.43 11.51 5.09
CA ARG A 361 -13.06 12.79 5.40
C ARG A 361 -12.86 13.81 4.29
N LEU A 362 -13.93 14.56 4.00
CA LEU A 362 -13.96 15.62 3.00
C LEU A 362 -14.28 16.95 3.67
N GLU A 363 -13.45 17.96 3.43
CA GLU A 363 -13.78 19.35 3.77
C GLU A 363 -14.95 19.81 2.91
N LEU A 364 -16.07 20.13 3.55
CA LEU A 364 -17.23 20.73 2.90
C LEU A 364 -18.01 21.58 3.90
N ASP A 365 -18.42 22.79 3.48
CA ASP A 365 -19.19 23.74 4.30
C ASP A 365 -18.57 24.07 5.67
N GLY A 366 -17.23 24.05 5.75
CA GLY A 366 -16.48 24.38 6.97
C GLY A 366 -16.44 23.27 8.02
N THR A 367 -16.75 22.03 7.64
CA THR A 367 -16.64 20.85 8.50
C THR A 367 -16.10 19.66 7.70
N LEU A 368 -15.61 18.64 8.39
CA LEU A 368 -15.18 17.39 7.78
C LEU A 368 -16.34 16.40 7.73
N LYS A 369 -16.92 16.21 6.55
CA LYS A 369 -17.86 15.11 6.30
C LYS A 369 -17.09 13.81 6.37
N SER A 370 -17.53 12.89 7.23
CA SER A 370 -16.68 11.78 7.67
C SER A 370 -17.34 10.42 7.48
N TRP A 371 -16.57 9.44 7.00
CA TRP A 371 -17.00 8.07 6.81
C TRP A 371 -15.94 7.09 7.28
N ALA A 372 -16.35 6.08 8.05
CA ALA A 372 -15.50 4.95 8.38
C ALA A 372 -15.51 3.92 7.23
N VAL A 373 -14.32 3.59 6.75
CA VAL A 373 -14.07 2.66 5.64
C VAL A 373 -13.27 1.45 6.16
N PRO A 374 -13.92 0.33 6.53
CA PRO A 374 -13.26 -0.78 7.23
C PRO A 374 -12.12 -1.45 6.44
N LYS A 375 -12.27 -1.57 5.12
CA LYS A 375 -11.25 -2.17 4.23
C LYS A 375 -10.30 -1.13 3.62
N GLY A 376 -10.38 0.12 4.07
CA GLY A 376 -9.62 1.25 3.53
C GLY A 376 -10.06 1.70 2.14
N PRO A 377 -9.61 2.89 1.70
CA PRO A 377 -9.79 3.33 0.32
C PRO A 377 -9.11 2.35 -0.65
N SER A 378 -9.66 2.18 -1.85
CA SER A 378 -9.00 1.42 -2.92
C SER A 378 -8.48 2.38 -3.97
N LEU A 379 -7.24 2.15 -4.43
CA LEU A 379 -6.69 2.82 -5.60
C LEU A 379 -7.36 2.35 -6.89
N ASP A 380 -8.05 1.20 -6.86
CA ASP A 380 -8.89 0.75 -7.96
C ASP A 380 -10.30 1.34 -7.83
N PRO A 381 -10.73 2.26 -8.73
CA PRO A 381 -12.11 2.78 -8.72
C PRO A 381 -13.17 1.68 -9.03
N LYS A 382 -12.67 0.49 -9.39
CA LYS A 382 -13.23 -0.86 -9.37
C LYS A 382 -14.07 -1.28 -8.19
N GLN A 383 -13.41 -1.07 -7.06
CA GLN A 383 -13.63 -1.82 -5.86
C GLN A 383 -14.41 -0.92 -4.94
N LYS A 384 -15.74 -1.09 -4.98
CA LYS A 384 -16.61 -0.35 -4.06
C LYS A 384 -16.27 -0.74 -2.63
N ARG A 385 -15.88 0.26 -1.84
CA ARG A 385 -15.60 0.10 -0.42
C ARG A 385 -16.83 0.56 0.35
N LEU A 386 -17.22 -0.23 1.36
CA LEU A 386 -18.25 0.20 2.29
C LEU A 386 -17.74 1.43 3.04
N ALA A 387 -18.47 2.53 2.96
CA ALA A 387 -18.22 3.76 3.70
C ALA A 387 -19.43 4.04 4.59
N VAL A 388 -19.26 3.89 5.90
CA VAL A 388 -20.31 4.12 6.88
C VAL A 388 -20.18 5.56 7.37
N HIS A 389 -21.22 6.37 7.19
CA HIS A 389 -21.21 7.77 7.62
C HIS A 389 -21.09 7.85 9.15
N VAL A 390 -20.17 8.69 9.64
CA VAL A 390 -19.93 8.99 11.06
C VAL A 390 -20.26 10.47 11.30
N GLU A 391 -20.22 10.95 12.54
CA GLU A 391 -20.44 12.37 12.82
C GLU A 391 -19.47 13.26 12.04
N ASP A 392 -19.90 14.47 11.70
CA ASP A 392 -19.02 15.47 11.10
C ASP A 392 -17.99 15.94 12.13
N HIS A 393 -16.74 16.20 11.71
CA HIS A 393 -15.65 16.59 12.60
C HIS A 393 -15.23 18.05 12.34
N PRO A 394 -14.63 18.74 13.33
CA PRO A 394 -14.06 20.07 13.11
C PRO A 394 -12.90 20.00 12.12
N LEU A 395 -12.63 21.09 11.39
CA LEU A 395 -11.52 21.14 10.42
C LEU A 395 -10.17 20.87 11.09
N ASP A 396 -9.99 21.34 12.32
CA ASP A 396 -8.78 21.13 13.11
C ASP A 396 -8.49 19.64 13.39
N TYR A 397 -9.51 18.76 13.25
CA TYR A 397 -9.33 17.31 13.36
C TYR A 397 -8.59 16.70 12.17
N ALA A 398 -8.49 17.40 11.03
CA ALA A 398 -7.83 16.87 9.84
C ALA A 398 -6.35 16.59 10.08
N ASP A 399 -5.70 17.38 10.94
CA ASP A 399 -4.28 17.23 11.27
C ASP A 399 -4.05 16.45 12.57
N PHE A 400 -5.10 15.89 13.16
CA PHE A 400 -4.99 15.14 14.41
C PHE A 400 -4.36 13.76 14.18
N GLU A 401 -3.27 13.52 14.90
CA GLU A 401 -2.64 12.21 15.09
C GLU A 401 -2.39 12.00 16.58
N GLY A 402 -2.66 10.79 17.08
CA GLY A 402 -2.45 10.46 18.47
C GLY A 402 -3.26 9.27 18.95
N SER A 403 -3.07 8.93 20.22
CA SER A 403 -3.78 7.85 20.89
C SER A 403 -4.99 8.39 21.66
N ILE A 404 -6.19 7.94 21.31
CA ILE A 404 -7.42 8.24 22.04
C ILE A 404 -7.56 7.22 23.19
N PRO A 405 -7.59 7.64 24.47
CA PRO A 405 -7.55 6.72 25.61
C PRO A 405 -8.65 5.66 25.58
N LYS A 406 -8.29 4.44 26.00
CA LYS A 406 -9.21 3.29 26.05
C LYS A 406 -10.44 3.62 26.90
N GLY A 407 -11.63 3.41 26.33
CA GLY A 407 -12.92 3.70 26.98
C GLY A 407 -13.55 5.04 26.56
N GLN A 408 -12.81 5.91 25.90
CA GLN A 408 -13.36 7.07 25.20
C GLN A 408 -14.03 6.66 23.88
N TYR A 409 -14.94 7.51 23.39
CA TYR A 409 -15.58 7.30 22.09
C TYR A 409 -14.53 7.41 20.98
N GLY A 410 -14.42 6.38 20.14
CA GLY A 410 -13.33 6.31 19.16
C GLY A 410 -11.97 5.96 19.77
N GLY A 411 -11.91 5.35 20.97
CA GLY A 411 -10.64 4.93 21.58
C GLY A 411 -9.82 4.01 20.66
N GLY A 412 -8.56 4.38 20.43
CA GLY A 412 -7.67 3.79 19.43
C GLY A 412 -6.59 4.78 18.97
N ASP A 413 -5.62 4.28 18.23
CA ASP A 413 -4.59 5.13 17.63
C ASP A 413 -5.07 5.67 16.29
N VAL A 414 -4.92 6.97 16.09
CA VAL A 414 -5.29 7.69 14.87
C VAL A 414 -4.02 8.25 14.25
N ILE A 415 -3.76 7.93 12.99
CA ILE A 415 -2.70 8.54 12.19
C ILE A 415 -3.28 9.08 10.88
N VAL A 416 -2.74 10.16 10.35
CA VAL A 416 -3.09 10.65 9.01
C VAL A 416 -2.37 9.76 8.00
N TRP A 417 -3.15 8.94 7.30
CA TRP A 417 -2.67 8.00 6.29
C TRP A 417 -2.42 8.69 4.94
N ASP A 418 -3.30 9.60 4.56
CA ASP A 418 -3.18 10.38 3.32
C ASP A 418 -3.96 11.69 3.46
N ARG A 419 -3.56 12.71 2.70
CA ARG A 419 -4.29 13.97 2.59
C ARG A 419 -4.08 14.56 1.20
N GLY A 420 -4.97 15.44 0.79
CA GLY A 420 -4.82 16.13 -0.47
C GLY A 420 -5.98 17.05 -0.77
N VAL A 421 -6.13 17.38 -2.05
CA VAL A 421 -7.20 18.25 -2.53
C VAL A 421 -8.20 17.42 -3.32
N TRP A 422 -9.48 17.64 -3.08
CA TRP A 422 -10.55 17.04 -3.86
C TRP A 422 -11.37 18.11 -4.60
N GLN A 423 -11.97 17.70 -5.70
CA GLN A 423 -12.85 18.53 -6.52
C GLN A 423 -14.20 17.80 -6.72
N PRO A 424 -15.33 18.39 -6.27
CA PRO A 424 -16.65 17.85 -6.58
C PRO A 424 -16.93 17.99 -8.07
N HIS A 425 -17.47 16.95 -8.72
CA HIS A 425 -18.03 17.10 -10.07
C HIS A 425 -19.51 17.50 -9.92
N GLY A 426 -19.81 18.79 -10.08
CA GLY A 426 -21.14 19.37 -9.91
C GLY A 426 -21.27 20.24 -8.65
N ASP A 427 -22.49 20.70 -8.36
CA ASP A 427 -22.79 21.55 -7.19
C ASP A 427 -23.06 20.69 -5.94
N PRO A 428 -22.14 20.65 -4.95
CA PRO A 428 -22.30 19.84 -3.74
C PRO A 428 -23.46 20.32 -2.86
N GLN A 429 -23.99 21.54 -3.05
CA GLN A 429 -25.12 22.06 -2.29
C GLN A 429 -26.47 21.51 -2.74
N LYS A 430 -26.59 21.04 -4.00
CA LYS A 430 -27.85 20.53 -4.56
C LYS A 430 -28.08 19.03 -4.36
N LYS A 431 -27.04 18.26 -4.00
CA LYS A 431 -27.13 16.83 -3.64
C LYS A 431 -26.45 16.58 -2.29
N PRO A 432 -27.19 16.43 -1.18
CA PRO A 432 -26.57 16.26 0.13
C PRO A 432 -25.79 14.94 0.20
N MET A 433 -24.49 15.03 0.54
CA MET A 433 -23.56 13.88 0.64
C MET A 433 -23.89 12.87 1.75
N ARG A 434 -25.03 13.03 2.46
CA ARG A 434 -25.43 12.23 3.62
C ARG A 434 -26.06 10.87 3.28
N LYS A 435 -26.39 10.58 2.01
CA LYS A 435 -27.09 9.33 1.62
C LYS A 435 -26.15 8.34 0.94
N ALA A 436 -26.02 7.15 1.55
CA ALA A 436 -25.12 6.05 1.19
C ALA A 436 -25.37 5.36 -0.18
N ASN A 437 -26.13 5.97 -1.09
CA ASN A 437 -26.54 5.32 -2.35
C ASN A 437 -26.37 6.17 -3.61
N SER A 438 -25.63 7.28 -3.56
CA SER A 438 -25.31 8.06 -4.76
C SER A 438 -23.86 7.87 -5.16
N ASN A 439 -23.63 7.28 -6.34
CA ASN A 439 -22.41 7.48 -7.12
C ASN A 439 -22.23 8.99 -7.31
N LEU A 440 -21.36 9.62 -6.51
CA LEU A 440 -20.95 11.00 -6.75
C LEU A 440 -19.57 10.96 -7.39
N PRO A 441 -19.42 11.46 -8.62
CA PRO A 441 -18.11 11.64 -9.22
C PRO A 441 -17.39 12.79 -8.48
N TRP A 442 -16.29 12.47 -7.83
CA TRP A 442 -15.32 13.43 -7.33
C TRP A 442 -13.95 12.93 -7.75
N SER A 443 -13.01 13.85 -7.94
CA SER A 443 -11.61 13.51 -8.15
C SER A 443 -10.82 14.02 -6.95
N ALA A 444 -9.93 13.18 -6.43
CA ALA A 444 -8.95 13.58 -5.44
C ALA A 444 -7.56 13.44 -6.00
N ARG A 445 -6.73 14.44 -5.72
CA ARG A 445 -5.29 14.38 -5.92
C ARG A 445 -4.66 14.20 -4.55
N SER A 446 -4.26 12.96 -4.29
CA SER A 446 -3.48 12.58 -3.11
C SER A 446 -2.12 13.24 -3.14
N SER A 447 -1.63 13.68 -1.98
CA SER A 447 -0.25 14.12 -1.82
C SER A 447 0.74 12.93 -1.80
N ALA A 448 0.24 11.71 -1.61
CA ALA A 448 1.00 10.46 -1.64
C ALA A 448 0.96 9.72 -2.99
N ALA A 449 0.23 10.21 -4.00
CA ALA A 449 0.13 9.59 -5.33
C ALA A 449 1.32 9.91 -6.25
N THR A 450 2.52 9.81 -5.70
CA THR A 450 3.78 9.58 -6.42
C THR A 450 4.48 8.43 -5.70
N GLY A 451 4.09 7.20 -6.05
CA GLY A 451 4.75 5.99 -5.59
C GLY A 451 3.82 4.97 -4.95
N ARG A 452 3.22 4.09 -5.76
CA ARG A 452 3.15 2.64 -5.56
C ARG A 452 2.49 1.95 -6.74
#